data_AF-B8BFG0-F1
#
_entry.id   AF-B8BFG0-F1
#
_cell.length_a   1.000
_cell.length_b   1.000
_cell.length_c   1.000
_cell.angle_alpha   90.00
_cell.angle_beta   90.00
_cell.angle_gamma   90.00
#
_symmetry.space_group_name_H-M   'P 1'
#
loop_
_entity.id
_entity.type
_entity.pdbx_description
1 polymer ?
#
loop_
_entity_poly.entity_id
_entity_poly.type
_entity_poly.pdbx_seq_one_letter_code
_entity_poly.pdbx_strand_id
1 'polypeptide(L)'
;MAPAHADGKDWFSALPDDIVLHIMTFLTTRQAVRTCVLSRRWRNLWRTVPCINIHIHEFGRNETGFIKYDQKMELSFNSFLDKVLKLRDPAASIRTFCFKFYRLTRIEASSDFCQNLRSLSAAKNLTCQFYYDGRKLTIENNLQRYPKFINLVSLTLGQWCLDANFYGLIVFLRNSPILEKLNLELEKEKPQRIIGKLEDRSFTCEHLTRVEVVCSEDDPLVEDVVNFFVNSGLTSAQVHIIRRV
;
A
#
# COMPACT_ATOMS: atom_id res chain seq x y z
N MET A 1 52.40 -3.89 -28.67
CA MET A 1 51.18 -3.17 -28.27
C MET A 1 50.02 -4.14 -28.47
N ALA A 2 49.57 -4.82 -27.41
CA ALA A 2 48.46 -5.78 -27.49
C ALA A 2 47.14 -5.03 -27.26
N PRO A 3 46.03 -5.38 -27.93
CA PRO A 3 44.76 -4.76 -27.64
C PRO A 3 44.23 -5.34 -26.33
N ALA A 4 43.87 -4.46 -25.39
CA ALA A 4 43.04 -4.83 -24.26
C ALA A 4 41.61 -5.08 -24.76
N HIS A 5 41.28 -6.34 -25.07
CA HIS A 5 39.89 -6.78 -25.11
C HIS A 5 39.41 -6.96 -23.67
N ALA A 6 38.96 -5.87 -23.05
CA ALA A 6 37.94 -5.97 -22.03
C ALA A 6 36.66 -6.39 -22.77
N ASP A 7 36.44 -7.70 -22.86
CA ASP A 7 35.18 -8.27 -23.30
C ASP A 7 34.10 -7.77 -22.32
N GLY A 8 33.42 -6.70 -22.72
CA GLY A 8 32.36 -6.03 -21.97
C GLY A 8 31.11 -6.90 -21.97
N LYS A 9 31.24 -8.10 -21.40
CA LYS A 9 30.16 -9.08 -21.30
C LYS A 9 29.06 -8.45 -20.45
N ASP A 10 27.96 -8.11 -21.10
CA ASP A 10 26.78 -7.55 -20.47
C ASP A 10 26.14 -8.63 -19.58
N TRP A 11 26.67 -8.72 -18.36
CA TRP A 11 26.26 -9.70 -17.37
C TRP A 11 24.81 -9.51 -16.93
N PHE A 12 24.26 -8.29 -17.08
CA PHE A 12 22.85 -8.01 -16.83
C PHE A 12 21.93 -8.62 -17.90
N SER A 13 22.35 -8.67 -19.16
CA SER A 13 21.59 -9.40 -20.19
C SER A 13 21.74 -10.91 -20.07
N ALA A 14 22.79 -11.42 -19.41
CA ALA A 14 22.98 -12.85 -19.16
C ALA A 14 22.17 -13.43 -17.98
N LEU A 15 21.63 -12.60 -17.08
CA LEU A 15 20.78 -13.08 -15.97
C LEU A 15 19.52 -13.79 -16.49
N PRO A 16 19.02 -14.87 -15.90
CA PRO A 16 17.73 -15.42 -16.32
C PRO A 16 16.54 -14.54 -15.85
N ASP A 17 15.39 -14.70 -16.50
CA ASP A 17 14.21 -13.81 -16.32
C ASP A 17 13.67 -13.81 -14.88
N ASP A 18 13.68 -14.96 -14.23
CA ASP A 18 13.26 -15.16 -12.84
C ASP A 18 14.09 -14.33 -11.85
N ILE A 19 15.41 -14.25 -12.05
CA ILE A 19 16.30 -13.43 -11.23
C ILE A 19 16.02 -11.94 -11.45
N VAL A 20 15.80 -11.51 -12.69
CA VAL A 20 15.45 -10.11 -12.99
C VAL A 20 14.10 -9.75 -12.36
N LEU A 21 13.09 -10.63 -12.47
CA LEU A 21 11.81 -10.44 -11.82
C LEU A 21 11.96 -10.34 -10.31
N HIS A 22 12.78 -11.21 -9.70
CA HIS A 22 13.06 -11.17 -8.27
C HIS A 22 13.72 -9.84 -7.86
N ILE A 23 14.76 -9.39 -8.58
CA ILE A 23 15.39 -8.08 -8.34
C ILE A 23 14.34 -6.95 -8.41
N MET A 24 13.48 -6.97 -9.43
CA MET A 24 12.42 -5.96 -9.59
C MET A 24 11.39 -5.97 -8.45
N THR A 25 11.19 -7.09 -7.73
CA THR A 25 10.30 -7.10 -6.56
C THR A 25 10.82 -6.26 -5.39
N PHE A 26 12.12 -5.98 -5.33
CA PHE A 26 12.72 -5.11 -4.32
C PHE A 26 12.73 -3.63 -4.72
N LEU A 27 12.41 -3.32 -5.99
CA LEU A 27 12.35 -1.96 -6.50
C LEU A 27 10.93 -1.40 -6.33
N THR A 28 10.81 -0.07 -6.27
CA THR A 28 9.52 0.56 -6.55
C THR A 28 9.15 0.31 -8.02
N THR A 29 7.85 0.29 -8.34
CA THR A 29 7.40 0.10 -9.72
C THR A 29 8.00 1.18 -10.64
N ARG A 30 8.17 2.41 -10.14
CA ARG A 30 8.79 3.48 -10.91
C ARG A 30 10.27 3.22 -11.17
N GLN A 31 11.01 2.72 -10.19
CA GLN A 31 12.39 2.29 -10.37
C GLN A 31 12.48 1.11 -11.35
N ALA A 32 11.64 0.08 -11.20
CA ALA A 32 11.59 -1.06 -12.12
C ALA A 32 11.33 -0.60 -13.57
N VAL A 33 10.34 0.27 -13.78
CA VAL A 33 10.06 0.85 -15.11
C VAL A 33 11.25 1.67 -15.63
N ARG A 34 11.96 2.42 -14.77
CA ARG A 34 13.17 3.16 -15.18
C ARG A 34 14.31 2.24 -15.59
N THR A 35 14.50 1.11 -14.91
CA THR A 35 15.53 0.13 -15.29
C THR A 35 15.28 -0.54 -16.64
N CYS A 36 14.09 -0.38 -17.23
CA CYS A 36 13.78 -0.91 -18.57
C CYS A 36 14.60 -0.29 -19.70
N VAL A 37 15.32 0.82 -19.46
CA VAL A 37 16.26 1.38 -20.44
C VAL A 37 17.55 0.57 -20.55
N LEU A 38 17.88 -0.24 -19.54
CA LEU A 38 19.11 -1.03 -19.48
C LEU A 38 19.08 -2.21 -20.46
N SER A 39 17.89 -2.74 -20.78
CA SER A 39 17.76 -3.84 -21.74
C SER A 39 16.34 -3.95 -22.29
N ARG A 40 16.22 -4.34 -23.58
CA ARG A 40 14.92 -4.63 -24.22
C ARG A 40 14.14 -5.73 -23.49
N ARG A 41 14.84 -6.67 -22.86
CA ARG A 41 14.22 -7.77 -22.09
C ARG A 41 13.50 -7.25 -20.85
N TRP A 42 14.14 -6.33 -20.12
CA TRP A 42 13.61 -5.74 -18.89
C TRP A 42 12.33 -4.92 -19.15
N ARG A 43 12.22 -4.32 -20.35
CA ARG A 43 11.03 -3.58 -20.80
C ARG A 43 9.73 -4.40 -20.77
N ASN A 44 9.82 -5.71 -20.90
CA ASN A 44 8.62 -6.58 -20.85
C ASN A 44 8.46 -7.24 -19.48
N LEU A 45 9.56 -7.57 -18.81
CA LEU A 45 9.52 -8.26 -17.52
C LEU A 45 8.79 -7.48 -16.42
N TRP A 46 8.98 -6.16 -16.33
CA TRP A 46 8.31 -5.35 -15.30
C TRP A 46 6.78 -5.50 -15.32
N ARG A 47 6.18 -5.79 -16.49
CA ARG A 47 4.73 -5.96 -16.65
C ARG A 47 4.19 -7.23 -15.99
N THR A 48 5.06 -8.18 -15.67
CA THR A 48 4.71 -9.45 -15.03
C THR A 48 5.16 -9.51 -13.56
N VAL A 49 5.87 -8.49 -13.08
CA VAL A 49 6.35 -8.43 -11.69
C VAL A 49 5.16 -8.51 -10.73
N PRO A 50 5.13 -9.49 -9.81
CA PRO A 50 3.98 -9.75 -8.94
C PRO A 50 3.82 -8.72 -7.81
N CYS A 51 4.61 -7.64 -7.83
CA CYS A 51 4.64 -6.58 -6.85
C CYS A 51 4.36 -5.23 -7.53
N ILE A 52 3.38 -4.49 -7.03
CA ILE A 52 3.21 -3.07 -7.38
C ILE A 52 3.54 -2.27 -6.12
N ASN A 53 4.65 -1.54 -6.14
CA ASN A 53 5.10 -0.74 -5.01
C ASN A 53 5.35 0.71 -5.46
N ILE A 54 4.44 1.63 -5.13
CA ILE A 54 4.51 3.01 -5.62
C ILE A 54 4.46 3.98 -4.44
N HIS A 55 5.43 4.89 -4.42
CA HIS A 55 5.56 5.93 -3.40
C HIS A 55 5.38 7.30 -4.04
N ILE A 56 4.45 8.10 -3.52
CA ILE A 56 4.19 9.46 -4.05
C ILE A 56 5.42 10.37 -3.98
N HIS A 57 6.31 10.17 -3.00
CA HIS A 57 7.55 10.93 -2.86
C HIS A 57 8.45 10.89 -4.08
N GLU A 58 8.39 9.81 -4.87
CA GLU A 58 9.20 9.70 -6.08
C GLU A 58 8.80 10.75 -7.13
N PHE A 59 7.61 11.33 -7.00
CA PHE A 59 7.03 12.35 -7.89
C PHE A 59 7.32 13.78 -7.41
N GLY A 60 8.02 13.92 -6.28
CA GLY A 60 8.53 15.17 -5.72
C GLY A 60 9.53 15.91 -6.59
N ARG A 61 9.45 17.24 -6.59
CA ARG A 61 10.57 18.09 -7.02
C ARG A 61 11.39 18.46 -5.80
N ASN A 62 12.69 18.15 -5.83
CA ASN A 62 13.63 18.53 -4.79
C ASN A 62 14.10 19.96 -5.05
N GLU A 63 13.26 20.95 -4.76
CA GLU A 63 13.63 22.36 -4.96
C GLU A 63 14.34 22.96 -3.74
N THR A 64 14.15 22.42 -2.52
CA THR A 64 14.70 23.03 -1.27
C THR A 64 15.11 22.02 -0.18
N GLY A 65 15.29 20.74 -0.50
CA GLY A 65 15.52 19.69 0.51
C GLY A 65 14.24 19.24 1.25
N PHE A 66 13.12 19.94 1.05
CA PHE A 66 11.78 19.49 1.42
C PHE A 66 10.98 19.14 0.16
N ILE A 67 10.33 17.97 0.17
CA ILE A 67 9.43 17.57 -0.91
C ILE A 67 8.15 18.40 -0.79
N LYS A 68 7.97 19.36 -1.70
CA LYS A 68 6.74 20.14 -1.77
C LYS A 68 5.62 19.29 -2.35
N TYR A 69 4.63 18.93 -1.54
CA TYR A 69 3.40 18.30 -2.03
C TYR A 69 2.54 19.33 -2.74
N ASP A 70 2.29 19.11 -4.03
CA ASP A 70 1.40 19.92 -4.83
C ASP A 70 0.50 19.06 -5.71
N GLN A 71 -0.52 19.69 -6.31
CA GLN A 71 -1.45 19.01 -7.22
C GLN A 71 -0.75 18.38 -8.42
N LYS A 72 0.38 18.94 -8.85
CA LYS A 72 1.15 18.42 -9.99
C LYS A 72 1.79 17.07 -9.66
N MET A 73 2.27 16.90 -8.44
CA MET A 73 2.78 15.62 -7.95
C MET A 73 1.69 14.55 -7.93
N GLU A 74 0.51 14.89 -7.40
CA GLU A 74 -0.65 14.00 -7.35
C GLU A 74 -1.08 13.55 -8.76
N LEU A 75 -1.22 14.51 -9.69
CA LEU A 75 -1.56 14.20 -11.08
C LEU A 75 -0.49 13.32 -11.76
N SER A 76 0.78 13.56 -11.47
CA SER A 76 1.89 12.75 -12.00
C SER A 76 1.87 11.33 -11.45
N PHE A 77 1.56 11.17 -10.17
CA PHE A 77 1.41 9.88 -9.51
C PHE A 77 0.22 9.11 -10.09
N ASN A 78 -0.98 9.72 -10.15
CA ASN A 78 -2.18 9.07 -10.69
C ASN A 78 -1.98 8.69 -12.15
N SER A 79 -1.45 9.59 -12.98
CA SER A 79 -1.14 9.29 -14.38
C SER A 79 -0.14 8.13 -14.54
N PHE A 80 0.83 8.02 -13.63
CA PHE A 80 1.77 6.90 -13.64
C PHE A 80 1.09 5.59 -13.21
N LEU A 81 0.30 5.61 -12.14
CA LEU A 81 -0.44 4.46 -11.65
C LEU A 81 -1.39 3.91 -12.74
N ASP A 82 -2.18 4.78 -13.37
CA ASP A 82 -3.09 4.39 -14.45
C ASP A 82 -2.35 3.71 -15.61
N LYS A 83 -1.18 4.25 -15.99
CA LYS A 83 -0.33 3.65 -17.02
C LYS A 83 0.23 2.30 -16.60
N VAL A 84 0.67 2.17 -15.34
CA VAL A 84 1.17 0.89 -14.81
C VAL A 84 0.06 -0.15 -14.88
N LEU A 85 -1.13 0.16 -14.36
CA LEU A 85 -2.27 -0.76 -14.35
C LEU A 85 -2.71 -1.14 -15.76
N LYS A 86 -2.74 -0.17 -16.69
CA LYS A 86 -3.13 -0.40 -18.09
C LYS A 86 -2.11 -1.23 -18.88
N LEU A 87 -0.82 -1.07 -18.61
CA LEU A 87 0.27 -1.72 -19.36
C LEU A 87 0.70 -3.06 -18.76
N ARG A 88 0.20 -3.41 -17.58
CA ARG A 88 0.52 -4.67 -16.91
C ARG A 88 -0.07 -5.85 -17.68
N ASP A 89 0.58 -7.00 -17.59
CA ASP A 89 0.01 -8.24 -18.11
C ASP A 89 -1.21 -8.63 -17.26
N PRO A 90 -2.43 -8.72 -17.83
CA PRO A 90 -3.63 -9.11 -17.10
C PRO A 90 -3.59 -10.56 -16.60
N ALA A 91 -2.80 -11.44 -17.23
CA ALA A 91 -2.64 -12.83 -16.79
C ALA A 91 -1.65 -12.96 -15.62
N ALA A 92 -0.80 -11.95 -15.40
CA ALA A 92 0.17 -11.99 -14.32
C ALA A 92 -0.51 -11.70 -12.96
N SER A 93 -0.48 -12.67 -12.04
CA SER A 93 -1.03 -12.48 -10.69
C SER A 93 -0.33 -11.33 -9.96
N ILE A 94 -1.08 -10.49 -9.26
CA ILE A 94 -0.53 -9.55 -8.27
C ILE A 94 -0.49 -10.28 -6.94
N ARG A 95 0.71 -10.50 -6.38
CA ARG A 95 0.86 -11.10 -5.05
C ARG A 95 0.94 -10.03 -3.98
N THR A 96 1.62 -8.94 -4.27
CA THR A 96 1.86 -7.86 -3.31
C THR A 96 1.49 -6.53 -3.93
N PHE A 97 0.76 -5.72 -3.19
CA PHE A 97 0.44 -4.36 -3.56
C PHE A 97 0.77 -3.42 -2.40
N CYS A 98 1.65 -2.45 -2.63
CA CYS A 98 2.05 -1.45 -1.65
C CYS A 98 1.80 -0.04 -2.20
N PHE A 99 0.98 0.71 -1.46
CA PHE A 99 0.74 2.13 -1.68
C PHE A 99 1.15 2.95 -0.45
N LYS A 100 2.06 3.89 -0.66
CA LYS A 100 2.41 4.93 0.32
C LYS A 100 2.08 6.30 -0.26
N PHE A 101 1.07 6.95 0.29
CA PHE A 101 0.43 8.14 -0.26
C PHE A 101 0.37 9.25 0.79
N TYR A 102 0.59 10.52 0.39
CA TYR A 102 0.80 11.63 1.33
C TYR A 102 -0.22 12.77 1.22
N ARG A 103 -1.21 12.74 0.31
CA ARG A 103 -2.19 13.85 0.22
C ARG A 103 -3.42 13.59 -0.66
N LEU A 104 -4.62 13.50 -0.08
CA LEU A 104 -5.89 13.52 -0.83
C LEU A 104 -6.46 14.95 -0.75
N THR A 105 -6.17 15.79 -1.76
CA THR A 105 -6.55 17.22 -1.72
C THR A 105 -7.97 17.53 -2.21
N ARG A 106 -8.70 16.55 -2.74
CA ARG A 106 -10.08 16.74 -3.24
C ARG A 106 -11.08 15.78 -2.61
N ILE A 107 -12.27 16.32 -2.34
CA ILE A 107 -13.46 15.64 -1.84
C ILE A 107 -13.98 14.58 -2.85
N GLU A 108 -13.57 14.66 -4.12
CA GLU A 108 -13.80 13.63 -5.15
C GLU A 108 -12.91 12.37 -4.98
N ALA A 109 -11.99 12.37 -4.01
CA ALA A 109 -11.10 11.25 -3.70
C ALA A 109 -11.80 9.92 -3.39
N SER A 110 -13.09 9.94 -3.00
CA SER A 110 -13.81 8.70 -2.69
C SER A 110 -14.02 7.82 -3.93
N SER A 111 -14.31 8.41 -5.10
CA SER A 111 -14.49 7.65 -6.34
C SER A 111 -13.16 7.10 -6.86
N ASP A 112 -12.11 7.91 -6.83
CA ASP A 112 -10.79 7.54 -7.35
C ASP A 112 -10.11 6.52 -6.44
N PHE A 113 -10.25 6.66 -5.12
CA PHE A 113 -9.78 5.67 -4.17
C PHE A 113 -10.48 4.32 -4.35
N CYS A 114 -11.82 4.29 -4.42
CA CYS A 114 -12.56 3.05 -4.62
C CYS A 114 -12.25 2.39 -5.98
N GLN A 115 -12.07 3.18 -7.04
CA GLN A 115 -11.65 2.66 -8.35
C GLN A 115 -10.25 2.04 -8.28
N ASN A 116 -9.31 2.71 -7.62
CA ASN A 116 -7.97 2.18 -7.40
C ASN A 116 -8.02 0.86 -6.62
N LEU A 117 -8.85 0.78 -5.56
CA LEU A 117 -9.00 -0.45 -4.77
C LEU A 117 -9.46 -1.65 -5.60
N ARG A 118 -10.33 -1.47 -6.59
CA ARG A 118 -10.84 -2.60 -7.42
C ARG A 118 -9.71 -3.36 -8.12
N SER A 119 -8.71 -2.64 -8.59
CA SER A 119 -7.51 -3.23 -9.19
C SER A 119 -6.68 -4.08 -8.21
N LEU A 120 -6.92 -3.92 -6.90
CA LEU A 120 -6.21 -4.58 -5.81
C LEU A 120 -6.94 -5.82 -5.27
N SER A 121 -8.17 -6.09 -5.74
CA SER A 121 -9.01 -7.21 -5.26
C SER A 121 -8.33 -8.59 -5.39
N ALA A 122 -7.40 -8.73 -6.33
CA ALA A 122 -6.65 -9.96 -6.56
C ALA A 122 -5.40 -10.12 -5.66
N ALA A 123 -4.99 -9.08 -4.93
CA ALA A 123 -3.75 -9.09 -4.15
C ALA A 123 -3.83 -10.04 -2.94
N LYS A 124 -2.74 -10.76 -2.67
CA LYS A 124 -2.58 -11.57 -1.45
C LYS A 124 -2.05 -10.80 -0.26
N ASN A 125 -1.22 -9.80 -0.54
CA ASN A 125 -0.65 -8.90 0.44
C ASN A 125 -0.95 -7.46 0.01
N LEU A 126 -1.55 -6.68 0.90
CA LEU A 126 -1.87 -5.28 0.64
C LEU A 126 -1.26 -4.41 1.74
N THR A 127 -0.60 -3.33 1.33
CA THR A 127 -0.12 -2.27 2.23
C THR A 127 -0.71 -0.95 1.79
N CYS A 128 -1.45 -0.29 2.67
CA CYS A 128 -2.06 1.02 2.45
C CYS A 128 -1.65 2.00 3.56
N GLN A 129 -0.68 2.85 3.26
CA GLN A 129 -0.20 3.88 4.16
C GLN A 129 -0.59 5.26 3.62
N PHE A 130 -1.48 5.96 4.35
CA PHE A 130 -1.85 7.34 4.09
C PHE A 130 -1.25 8.26 5.14
N TYR A 131 -0.41 9.16 4.66
CA TYR A 131 0.13 10.28 5.41
C TYR A 131 -0.66 11.53 5.04
N TYR A 132 -0.94 12.37 6.02
CA TYR A 132 -1.93 13.43 5.89
C TYR A 132 -1.34 14.79 6.28
N ASP A 133 -1.71 15.86 5.56
CA ASP A 133 -1.21 17.24 5.72
C ASP A 133 -2.27 18.34 5.44
N GLY A 134 -3.43 18.32 6.13
CA GLY A 134 -4.20 19.56 6.39
C GLY A 134 -5.71 19.70 6.07
N ARG A 135 -6.43 18.71 5.51
CA ARG A 135 -7.90 18.67 5.24
C ARG A 135 -8.61 17.31 5.46
N LYS A 136 -9.55 17.22 6.41
CA LYS A 136 -10.31 15.98 6.70
C LYS A 136 -10.83 15.25 5.45
N LEU A 137 -10.60 13.94 5.37
CA LEU A 137 -11.11 13.02 4.35
C LEU A 137 -12.51 12.56 4.72
N THR A 138 -13.52 12.95 3.96
CA THR A 138 -14.86 12.39 4.13
C THR A 138 -14.95 11.11 3.31
N ILE A 139 -15.05 9.96 3.99
CA ILE A 139 -15.41 8.70 3.32
C ILE A 139 -16.92 8.57 3.42
N GLU A 140 -17.62 8.85 2.33
CA GLU A 140 -19.06 8.63 2.24
C GLU A 140 -19.39 7.15 2.46
N ASN A 141 -20.48 6.87 3.17
CA ASN A 141 -20.91 5.54 3.61
C ASN A 141 -21.45 4.69 2.45
N ASN A 142 -20.61 4.41 1.46
CA ASN A 142 -20.94 3.68 0.23
C ASN A 142 -20.18 2.34 0.18
N LEU A 143 -20.43 1.47 1.17
CA LEU A 143 -19.78 0.15 1.31
C LEU A 143 -19.84 -0.69 0.03
N GLN A 144 -20.90 -0.55 -0.78
CA GLN A 144 -21.07 -1.25 -2.07
C GLN A 144 -20.01 -0.88 -3.12
N ARG A 145 -19.27 0.23 -2.97
CA ARG A 145 -18.21 0.63 -3.90
C ARG A 145 -16.87 -0.04 -3.61
N TYR A 146 -16.69 -0.60 -2.41
CA TYR A 146 -15.46 -1.29 -2.02
C TYR A 146 -15.41 -2.69 -2.64
N PRO A 147 -14.27 -3.09 -3.21
CA PRO A 147 -14.11 -4.43 -3.74
C PRO A 147 -13.99 -5.46 -2.62
N LYS A 148 -14.43 -6.69 -2.89
CA LYS A 148 -14.09 -7.84 -2.05
C LYS A 148 -12.62 -8.24 -2.32
N PHE A 149 -11.83 -8.29 -1.26
CA PHE A 149 -10.44 -8.74 -1.26
C PHE A 149 -10.39 -10.25 -0.97
N ILE A 150 -10.95 -11.06 -1.88
CA ILE A 150 -11.16 -12.50 -1.67
C ILE A 150 -9.87 -13.31 -1.52
N ASN A 151 -8.73 -12.76 -1.97
CA ASN A 151 -7.43 -13.43 -1.93
C ASN A 151 -6.50 -12.85 -0.85
N LEU A 152 -6.95 -11.84 -0.10
CA LEU A 152 -6.08 -11.06 0.78
C LEU A 152 -5.83 -11.80 2.10
N VAL A 153 -4.58 -12.20 2.30
CA VAL A 153 -4.11 -12.97 3.46
C VAL A 153 -3.38 -12.07 4.46
N SER A 154 -2.63 -11.07 3.97
CA SER A 154 -1.92 -10.11 4.82
C SER A 154 -2.29 -8.67 4.46
N LEU A 155 -2.62 -7.87 5.46
CA LEU A 155 -2.95 -6.46 5.30
C LEU A 155 -2.09 -5.60 6.22
N THR A 156 -1.53 -4.51 5.69
CA THR A 156 -0.86 -3.47 6.47
C THR A 156 -1.58 -2.14 6.27
N LEU A 157 -2.02 -1.52 7.35
CA LEU A 157 -2.67 -0.20 7.34
C LEU A 157 -1.88 0.80 8.20
N GLY A 158 -1.86 2.06 7.77
CA GLY A 158 -1.37 3.16 8.61
C GLY A 158 -2.42 3.64 9.62
N GLN A 159 -2.02 4.49 10.55
CA GLN A 159 -2.88 5.07 11.61
C GLN A 159 -4.21 5.65 11.13
N TRP A 160 -4.26 6.17 9.91
CA TRP A 160 -5.49 6.71 9.30
C TRP A 160 -6.68 5.75 9.41
N CYS A 161 -6.46 4.43 9.45
CA CYS A 161 -7.55 3.46 9.51
C CYS A 161 -8.31 3.45 10.85
N LEU A 162 -7.73 4.07 11.90
CA LEU A 162 -8.31 4.20 13.24
C LEU A 162 -9.21 5.44 13.37
N ASP A 163 -9.10 6.38 12.44
CA ASP A 163 -9.95 7.57 12.41
C ASP A 163 -11.44 7.22 12.24
N ALA A 164 -12.31 8.17 12.58
CA ALA A 164 -13.77 7.99 12.54
C ALA A 164 -14.25 6.72 13.28
N ASN A 165 -13.62 6.42 14.42
CA ASN A 165 -13.89 5.24 15.24
C ASN A 165 -13.70 3.96 14.42
N PHE A 166 -12.46 3.75 13.94
CA PHE A 166 -12.04 2.56 13.18
C PHE A 166 -12.79 2.34 11.86
N TYR A 167 -13.36 3.39 11.26
CA TYR A 167 -14.14 3.28 10.02
C TYR A 167 -13.35 2.55 8.93
N GLY A 168 -12.14 3.04 8.64
CA GLY A 168 -11.31 2.51 7.58
C GLY A 168 -10.95 1.05 7.85
N LEU A 169 -10.53 0.76 9.08
CA LEU A 169 -10.20 -0.60 9.50
C LEU A 169 -11.37 -1.57 9.30
N ILE A 170 -12.57 -1.23 9.78
CA ILE A 170 -13.77 -2.09 9.65
C ILE A 170 -14.10 -2.36 8.18
N VAL A 171 -13.99 -1.36 7.31
CA VAL A 171 -14.23 -1.54 5.86
C VAL A 171 -13.30 -2.58 5.25
N PHE A 172 -12.01 -2.55 5.59
CA PHE A 172 -11.05 -3.54 5.08
C PHE A 172 -11.31 -4.92 5.66
N LEU A 173 -11.56 -5.03 6.97
CA LEU A 173 -11.83 -6.29 7.64
C LEU A 173 -13.07 -6.99 7.06
N ARG A 174 -14.19 -6.26 6.89
CA ARG A 174 -15.42 -6.79 6.27
C ARG A 174 -15.24 -7.31 4.85
N ASN A 175 -14.33 -6.72 4.09
CA ASN A 175 -14.11 -7.06 2.69
C ASN A 175 -13.01 -8.10 2.49
N SER A 176 -12.39 -8.62 3.55
CA SER A 176 -11.22 -9.52 3.49
C SER A 176 -11.50 -10.84 4.24
N PRO A 177 -12.32 -11.74 3.66
CA PRO A 177 -12.87 -12.89 4.40
C PRO A 177 -11.81 -13.91 4.83
N ILE A 178 -10.67 -13.98 4.15
CA ILE A 178 -9.59 -14.95 4.43
C ILE A 178 -8.36 -14.29 5.07
N LEU A 179 -8.53 -13.09 5.63
CA LEU A 179 -7.41 -12.34 6.20
C LEU A 179 -6.83 -13.08 7.41
N GLU A 180 -5.54 -13.40 7.36
CA GLU A 180 -4.84 -14.14 8.43
C GLU A 180 -3.97 -13.22 9.29
N LYS A 181 -3.37 -12.19 8.69
CA LYS A 181 -2.44 -11.27 9.33
C LYS A 181 -2.81 -9.80 9.07
N LEU A 182 -2.90 -9.02 10.14
CA LEU A 182 -3.05 -7.57 10.09
C LEU A 182 -1.86 -6.87 10.76
N ASN A 183 -1.30 -5.87 10.09
CA ASN A 183 -0.31 -4.97 10.64
C ASN A 183 -0.87 -3.55 10.69
N LEU A 184 -0.72 -2.90 11.83
CA LEU A 184 -1.08 -1.50 12.04
C LEU A 184 0.18 -0.70 12.31
N GLU A 185 0.47 0.27 11.45
CA GLU A 185 1.60 1.18 11.62
C GLU A 185 1.11 2.53 12.17
N LEU A 186 1.28 2.74 13.47
CA LEU A 186 0.92 3.97 14.15
C LEU A 186 2.01 5.03 13.95
N GLU A 187 1.61 6.29 13.92
CA GLU A 187 2.47 7.46 13.69
C GLU A 187 2.32 8.42 14.87
N LYS A 188 3.41 9.06 15.31
CA LYS A 188 3.33 10.09 16.35
C LYS A 188 2.39 11.22 15.91
N GLU A 189 1.43 11.51 16.79
CA GLU A 189 0.42 12.57 16.78
C GLU A 189 0.16 13.25 15.42
N LYS A 190 -0.99 12.95 14.82
CA LYS A 190 -1.66 13.88 13.88
C LYS A 190 -3.16 13.89 14.14
N PRO A 191 -3.84 15.03 13.93
CA PRO A 191 -5.28 15.15 14.14
C PRO A 191 -6.10 14.17 13.28
N GLN A 192 -7.33 13.88 13.72
CA GLN A 192 -8.29 13.01 13.03
C GLN A 192 -8.37 13.32 11.53
N ARG A 193 -8.03 12.32 10.71
CA ARG A 193 -7.82 12.49 9.26
C ARG A 193 -9.05 12.07 8.45
N ILE A 194 -9.94 11.23 9.00
CA ILE A 194 -11.17 10.76 8.33
C ILE A 194 -12.44 11.14 9.11
N ILE A 195 -13.50 11.49 8.36
CA ILE A 195 -14.88 11.56 8.83
C ILE A 195 -15.66 10.44 8.13
N GLY A 196 -16.32 9.60 8.91
CA GLY A 196 -17.17 8.51 8.41
C GLY A 196 -18.20 8.10 9.46
N LYS A 197 -19.38 7.67 9.01
CA LYS A 197 -20.45 7.14 9.88
C LYS A 197 -20.79 5.74 9.39
N LEU A 198 -20.37 4.70 10.11
CA LEU A 198 -20.96 3.35 9.96
C LEU A 198 -22.14 3.24 10.92
N GLU A 199 -23.27 2.80 10.39
CA GLU A 199 -24.46 2.42 11.18
C GLU A 199 -24.26 1.05 11.82
N ASP A 200 -23.78 0.09 11.03
CA ASP A 200 -23.39 -1.24 11.50
C ASP A 200 -21.86 -1.34 11.51
N ARG A 201 -21.26 -1.73 12.64
CA ARG A 201 -19.80 -1.81 12.86
C ARG A 201 -19.30 -3.22 13.10
N SER A 202 -20.17 -4.22 12.95
CA SER A 202 -19.80 -5.63 13.07
C SER A 202 -18.81 -6.05 11.98
N PHE A 203 -17.91 -6.97 12.24
CA PHE A 203 -17.15 -7.63 11.18
C PHE A 203 -16.83 -9.04 11.63
N THR A 204 -16.67 -9.95 10.67
CA THR A 204 -16.19 -11.30 10.95
C THR A 204 -14.78 -11.41 10.38
N CYS A 205 -13.84 -11.86 11.20
CA CYS A 205 -12.45 -12.09 10.84
C CYS A 205 -12.02 -13.45 11.39
N GLU A 206 -12.77 -14.48 10.99
CA GLU A 206 -12.64 -15.85 11.53
C GLU A 206 -11.24 -16.44 11.31
N HIS A 207 -10.54 -16.00 10.28
CA HIS A 207 -9.19 -16.44 9.94
C HIS A 207 -8.09 -15.54 10.51
N LEU A 208 -8.42 -14.40 11.14
CA LEU A 208 -7.43 -13.45 11.62
C LEU A 208 -6.75 -14.01 12.87
N THR A 209 -5.54 -14.54 12.66
CA THR A 209 -4.76 -15.19 13.72
C THR A 209 -3.78 -14.24 14.38
N ARG A 210 -3.36 -13.17 13.69
CA ARG A 210 -2.28 -12.30 14.16
C ARG A 210 -2.53 -10.83 13.81
N VAL A 211 -2.48 -9.99 14.84
CA VAL A 211 -2.48 -8.53 14.72
C VAL A 211 -1.16 -8.01 15.27
N GLU A 212 -0.39 -7.30 14.45
CA GLU A 212 0.83 -6.61 14.88
C GLU A 212 0.58 -5.10 14.89
N VAL A 213 0.83 -4.45 16.01
CA VAL A 213 0.70 -3.00 16.17
C VAL A 213 2.09 -2.41 16.36
N VAL A 214 2.59 -1.72 15.35
CA VAL A 214 3.87 -1.02 15.37
C VAL A 214 3.64 0.43 15.80
N CYS A 215 4.14 0.82 16.97
CA CYS A 215 3.88 2.15 17.55
C CYS A 215 5.11 2.71 18.29
N SER A 216 5.05 3.97 18.70
CA SER A 216 6.08 4.52 19.60
C SER A 216 5.91 4.00 21.03
N GLU A 217 6.93 4.20 21.87
CA GLU A 217 6.75 4.10 23.33
C GLU A 217 5.58 4.98 23.77
N ASP A 218 4.75 4.43 24.67
CA ASP A 218 3.59 5.08 25.29
C ASP A 218 2.55 5.68 24.33
N ASP A 219 2.44 5.14 23.11
CA ASP A 219 1.40 5.56 22.15
C ASP A 219 -0.02 5.38 22.74
N PRO A 220 -0.82 6.47 22.87
CA PRO A 220 -2.10 6.43 23.57
C PRO A 220 -3.17 5.63 22.83
N LEU A 221 -3.01 5.38 21.52
CA LEU A 221 -3.98 4.64 20.72
C LEU A 221 -3.87 3.11 20.90
N VAL A 222 -2.82 2.63 21.57
CA VAL A 222 -2.59 1.20 21.75
C VAL A 222 -3.73 0.54 22.53
N GLU A 223 -4.18 1.17 23.61
CA GLU A 223 -5.27 0.63 24.43
C GLU A 223 -6.58 0.56 23.63
N ASP A 224 -6.92 1.61 22.88
CA ASP A 224 -8.10 1.65 22.01
C ASP A 224 -8.05 0.53 20.96
N VAL A 225 -6.90 0.31 20.33
CA VAL A 225 -6.71 -0.75 19.32
C VAL A 225 -6.85 -2.14 19.94
N VAL A 226 -6.24 -2.38 21.11
CA VAL A 226 -6.35 -3.67 21.80
C VAL A 226 -7.80 -3.94 22.18
N ASN A 227 -8.48 -2.96 22.79
CA ASN A 227 -9.88 -3.06 23.17
C ASN A 227 -10.79 -3.32 21.97
N PHE A 228 -10.53 -2.67 20.83
CA PHE A 228 -11.28 -2.90 19.60
C PHE A 228 -11.23 -4.38 19.15
N PHE A 229 -10.05 -5.00 19.13
CA PHE A 229 -9.91 -6.40 18.70
C PHE A 229 -10.45 -7.40 19.72
N VAL A 230 -10.22 -7.15 21.02
CA VAL A 230 -10.74 -8.00 22.08
C VAL A 230 -12.27 -8.01 22.07
N ASN A 231 -12.90 -6.84 21.95
CA ASN A 231 -14.36 -6.73 21.84
C ASN A 231 -14.93 -7.36 20.56
N SER A 232 -14.07 -7.55 19.55
CA SER A 232 -14.42 -8.22 18.29
C SER A 232 -14.15 -9.74 18.31
N GLY A 233 -13.76 -10.29 19.46
CA GLY A 233 -13.61 -11.74 19.68
C GLY A 233 -12.19 -12.28 19.53
N LEU A 234 -11.17 -11.44 19.32
CA LEU A 234 -9.77 -11.88 19.36
C LEU A 234 -9.28 -11.99 20.81
N THR A 235 -8.35 -12.90 21.05
CA THR A 235 -7.64 -12.98 22.32
C THR A 235 -6.52 -11.94 22.38
N SER A 236 -6.18 -11.47 23.59
CA SER A 236 -5.04 -10.57 23.79
C SER A 236 -3.71 -11.16 23.30
N ALA A 237 -3.56 -12.48 23.31
CA ALA A 237 -2.37 -13.17 22.80
C ALA A 237 -2.19 -13.05 21.27
N GLN A 238 -3.28 -12.78 20.52
CA GLN A 238 -3.23 -12.57 19.07
C GLN A 238 -2.83 -11.13 18.70
N VAL A 239 -2.81 -10.21 19.67
CA VAL A 239 -2.46 -8.80 19.45
C VAL A 239 -1.07 -8.53 20.00
N HIS A 240 -0.10 -8.39 19.11
CA HIS A 240 1.31 -8.16 19.43
C HIS A 240 1.66 -6.69 19.27
N ILE A 241 2.15 -6.06 20.34
CA ILE A 241 2.63 -4.69 20.32
C ILE A 241 4.14 -4.69 20.04
N ILE A 242 4.55 -3.97 18.99
CA ILE A 242 5.94 -3.82 18.55
C ILE A 242 6.32 -2.35 18.71
N ARG A 243 7.21 -2.04 19.66
CA ARG A 243 7.67 -0.68 19.91
C ARG A 243 8.81 -0.31 18.96
N ARG A 244 8.72 0.86 18.33
CA ARG A 244 9.84 1.45 17.57
C ARG A 244 10.87 1.98 18.57
N VAL A 245 12.07 1.40 18.54
CA VAL A 245 13.28 1.90 19.25
C VAL A 245 13.74 3.20 18.61
#